data_AF-A0A1H3PT37-F1
#
_entry.id   AF-A0A1H3PT37-F1
#
_cell.length_a   1.000
_cell.length_b   1.000
_cell.length_c   1.000
_cell.angle_alpha   90.00
_cell.angle_beta   90.00
_cell.angle_gamma   90.00
#
_symmetry.space_group_name_H-M   'P 1'
#
loop_
_entity.id
_entity.type
_entity.pdbx_description
1 polymer ?
#
loop_
_entity_poly.entity_id
_entity_poly.type
_entity_poly.pdbx_seq_one_letter_code
_entity_poly.pdbx_strand_id
1 'polypeptide(L)'
;MKIPISLAFGLACVTANAAAPAAPDLPLRVSTWLEQATDSKTCPLVDVWADGNGEIGSGRRVATVWRAREDETGELSDWPALYLSLGGKPLALRRQGAGDVESQTLRDHRGALLRWTLPAERVSARLQLQAPRLYVETGEGWRAVAPAEAARARQGEESTRTVWKGRLSLDLRGRAWERDVEVVSTCGP
;
A
#
# COMPACT_ATOMS: atom_id res chain seq x y z
N MET A 1 -5.14 63.87 37.84
CA MET A 1 -4.17 63.18 36.94
C MET A 1 -4.50 61.69 36.92
N LYS A 2 -4.55 61.10 35.72
CA LYS A 2 -4.42 59.67 35.32
C LYS A 2 -4.77 58.54 36.33
N ILE A 3 -5.74 57.73 35.92
CA ILE A 3 -6.02 56.34 36.36
C ILE A 3 -4.93 55.40 35.76
N PRO A 4 -4.71 54.17 36.27
CA PRO A 4 -5.46 53.04 35.72
C PRO A 4 -5.92 51.97 36.73
N ILE A 5 -7.05 51.35 36.42
CA ILE A 5 -7.54 50.12 37.08
C ILE A 5 -6.79 48.93 36.49
N SER A 6 -6.17 48.10 37.34
CA SER A 6 -5.48 46.88 36.90
C SER A 6 -6.49 45.78 36.54
N LEU A 7 -6.96 45.80 35.28
CA LEU A 7 -7.62 44.64 34.67
C LEU A 7 -6.59 43.52 34.50
N ALA A 8 -6.66 42.52 35.38
CA ALA A 8 -5.94 41.27 35.22
C ALA A 8 -6.52 40.50 34.03
N PHE A 9 -5.99 40.75 32.83
CA PHE A 9 -6.23 39.91 31.66
C PHE A 9 -5.60 38.53 31.92
N GLY A 10 -6.42 37.64 32.49
CA GLY A 10 -6.11 36.22 32.52
C GLY A 10 -6.00 35.70 31.10
N LEU A 11 -4.77 35.58 30.62
CA LEU A 11 -4.45 34.79 29.43
C LEU A 11 -4.78 33.33 29.74
N ALA A 12 -6.04 32.96 29.50
CA ALA A 12 -6.43 31.58 29.38
C ALA A 12 -5.66 31.02 28.18
N CYS A 13 -4.53 30.35 28.47
CA CYS A 13 -3.88 29.47 27.52
C CYS A 13 -4.90 28.39 27.16
N VAL A 14 -5.64 28.62 26.07
CA VAL A 14 -6.37 27.57 25.38
C VAL A 14 -5.29 26.60 24.90
N THR A 15 -5.01 25.60 25.74
CA THR A 15 -4.34 24.39 25.29
C THR A 15 -5.30 23.76 24.30
N ALA A 16 -5.14 24.15 23.04
CA ALA A 16 -5.72 23.42 21.93
C ALA A 16 -5.21 21.99 22.09
N ASN A 17 -6.08 21.11 22.60
CA ASN A 17 -5.86 19.68 22.58
C ASN A 17 -5.78 19.33 21.10
N ALA A 18 -4.55 19.36 20.56
CA ALA A 18 -4.23 18.97 19.21
C ALA A 18 -4.57 17.49 19.11
N ALA A 19 -5.80 17.23 18.71
CA ALA A 19 -6.49 15.99 19.00
C ALA A 19 -5.85 14.84 18.26
N ALA A 20 -5.07 14.06 18.99
CA ALA A 20 -4.97 12.64 18.79
C ALA A 20 -4.57 12.14 17.39
N PRO A 21 -3.91 12.88 16.46
CA PRO A 21 -4.07 12.67 15.01
C PRO A 21 -4.05 11.19 14.63
N ALA A 22 -5.18 10.73 14.10
CA ALA A 22 -5.60 9.34 14.23
C ALA A 22 -4.60 8.37 13.59
N ALA A 23 -4.43 7.21 14.23
CA ALA A 23 -3.98 6.02 13.51
C ALA A 23 -4.89 5.83 12.28
N PRO A 24 -4.37 5.29 11.17
CA PRO A 24 -5.16 5.21 9.96
C PRO A 24 -6.32 4.22 10.19
N ASP A 25 -7.43 4.39 9.46
CA ASP A 25 -8.60 3.53 9.64
C ASP A 25 -8.20 2.09 9.31
N LEU A 26 -8.52 1.09 10.14
CA LEU A 26 -8.13 -0.32 9.88
C LEU A 26 -9.36 -1.23 9.69
N PRO A 27 -9.48 -1.95 8.57
CA PRO A 27 -8.58 -1.97 7.40
C PRO A 27 -8.48 -0.60 6.71
N LEU A 28 -7.32 -0.24 6.13
CA LEU A 28 -7.25 1.00 5.33
C LEU A 28 -8.22 0.82 4.17
N ARG A 29 -9.11 1.81 3.95
CA ARG A 29 -10.22 1.61 3.01
C ARG A 29 -9.70 1.26 1.62
N VAL A 30 -10.24 0.18 1.09
CA VAL A 30 -10.14 -0.20 -0.31
C VAL A 30 -10.81 0.89 -1.15
N SER A 31 -10.18 1.27 -2.27
CA SER A 31 -10.85 2.11 -3.27
C SER A 31 -11.91 1.26 -3.98
N THR A 32 -13.17 1.71 -3.96
CA THR A 32 -14.33 0.98 -4.49
C THR A 32 -14.24 0.67 -5.99
N TRP A 33 -13.36 1.36 -6.73
CA TRP A 33 -13.08 1.05 -8.12
C TRP A 33 -12.14 -0.16 -8.29
N LEU A 34 -11.31 -0.48 -7.28
CA LEU A 34 -10.47 -1.69 -7.28
C LEU A 34 -11.33 -2.96 -7.22
N GLU A 35 -12.42 -2.89 -6.48
CA GLU A 35 -13.43 -3.95 -6.37
C GLU A 35 -14.21 -4.17 -7.69
N GLN A 36 -14.09 -3.22 -8.64
CA GLN A 36 -14.73 -3.25 -9.96
C GLN A 36 -13.72 -3.55 -11.10
N ALA A 37 -12.43 -3.72 -10.79
CA ALA A 37 -11.36 -3.86 -11.78
C ALA A 37 -10.97 -5.32 -12.09
N THR A 38 -11.89 -6.27 -11.89
CA THR A 38 -11.65 -7.72 -11.98
C THR A 38 -11.51 -8.28 -13.40
N ASP A 39 -11.91 -7.52 -14.42
CA ASP A 39 -12.29 -8.09 -15.73
C ASP A 39 -11.27 -7.86 -16.86
N SER A 40 -9.95 -7.87 -16.57
CA SER A 40 -8.92 -7.79 -17.62
C SER A 40 -7.68 -8.65 -17.35
N LYS A 41 -7.00 -9.10 -18.41
CA LYS A 41 -5.69 -9.78 -18.41
C LYS A 41 -4.51 -8.90 -17.91
N THR A 42 -4.78 -7.91 -17.05
CA THR A 42 -3.77 -7.04 -16.45
C THR A 42 -3.71 -7.35 -14.95
N CYS A 43 -2.74 -8.14 -14.48
CA CYS A 43 -2.55 -8.63 -13.09
C CYS A 43 -3.29 -7.87 -11.97
N PRO A 44 -4.59 -8.14 -11.73
CA PRO A 44 -5.49 -7.03 -11.41
C PRO A 44 -5.53 -6.56 -9.96
N LEU A 45 -4.96 -7.34 -9.03
CA LEU A 45 -4.97 -7.02 -7.60
C LEU A 45 -3.57 -7.25 -7.03
N VAL A 46 -3.01 -6.23 -6.37
CA VAL A 46 -1.91 -6.40 -5.40
C VAL A 46 -2.46 -6.08 -4.01
N ASP A 47 -2.98 -7.10 -3.33
CA ASP A 47 -3.55 -6.95 -2.00
C ASP A 47 -2.48 -7.04 -0.92
N VAL A 48 -2.58 -6.14 0.07
CA VAL A 48 -1.68 -6.05 1.21
C VAL A 48 -2.45 -6.48 2.45
N TRP A 49 -2.00 -7.56 3.09
CA TRP A 49 -2.62 -8.22 4.22
C TRP A 49 -1.77 -8.03 5.48
N ALA A 50 -2.39 -7.76 6.61
CA ALA A 50 -1.74 -7.75 7.93
C ALA A 50 -2.47 -8.71 8.89
N ASP A 51 -1.84 -9.03 10.02
CA ASP A 51 -2.46 -9.80 11.10
C ASP A 51 -2.94 -11.22 10.69
N GLY A 52 -2.33 -11.84 9.66
CA GLY A 52 -2.70 -13.16 9.13
C GLY A 52 -2.15 -14.36 9.91
N ASN A 53 -2.73 -15.54 9.68
CA ASN A 53 -2.40 -16.79 10.39
C ASN A 53 -1.16 -17.52 9.81
N GLY A 54 -0.66 -17.08 8.64
CA GLY A 54 0.46 -17.69 7.92
C GLY A 54 0.08 -18.29 6.56
N GLU A 55 -1.20 -18.54 6.31
CA GLU A 55 -1.76 -18.88 4.99
C GLU A 55 -1.88 -17.61 4.12
N ILE A 56 -1.72 -17.77 2.80
CA ILE A 56 -1.68 -16.64 1.86
C ILE A 56 -3.03 -15.92 1.84
N GLY A 57 -3.04 -14.62 2.12
CA GLY A 57 -4.26 -13.81 2.15
C GLY A 57 -5.20 -14.07 3.34
N SER A 58 -4.76 -14.79 4.38
CA SER A 58 -5.54 -15.07 5.60
C SER A 58 -5.75 -13.88 6.54
N GLY A 59 -5.04 -12.77 6.31
CA GLY A 59 -5.05 -11.61 7.19
C GLY A 59 -6.27 -10.72 7.02
N ARG A 60 -6.22 -9.58 7.69
CA ARG A 60 -7.02 -8.42 7.32
C ARG A 60 -6.33 -7.71 6.16
N ARG A 61 -7.00 -7.60 5.01
CA ARG A 61 -6.57 -6.75 3.89
C ARG A 61 -6.47 -5.31 4.39
N VAL A 62 -5.25 -4.80 4.57
CA VAL A 62 -5.00 -3.44 5.05
C VAL A 62 -4.76 -2.46 3.94
N ALA A 63 -4.32 -2.85 2.74
CA ALA A 63 -4.27 -1.95 1.60
C ALA A 63 -4.48 -2.72 0.30
N THR A 64 -4.69 -2.00 -0.79
CA THR A 64 -4.49 -2.53 -2.14
C THR A 64 -3.68 -1.54 -2.94
N VAL A 65 -2.76 -2.09 -3.73
CA VAL A 65 -1.79 -1.39 -4.55
C VAL A 65 -2.19 -1.68 -6.01
N TRP A 66 -2.40 -0.64 -6.83
CA TRP A 66 -2.99 -0.85 -8.16
C TRP A 66 -2.63 0.25 -9.17
N ARG A 67 -3.06 0.03 -10.43
CA ARG A 67 -3.36 1.05 -11.44
C ARG A 67 -4.18 2.18 -10.78
N ALA A 68 -4.05 3.42 -11.24
CA ALA A 68 -4.89 4.51 -10.76
C ALA A 68 -6.04 4.80 -11.75
N ARG A 69 -7.26 4.97 -11.23
CA ARG A 69 -8.50 5.20 -12.03
C ARG A 69 -8.41 6.40 -12.99
N GLU A 70 -7.69 7.43 -12.59
CA GLU A 70 -7.65 8.73 -13.28
C GLU A 70 -6.45 8.85 -14.24
N ASP A 71 -5.64 7.78 -14.38
CA ASP A 71 -4.50 7.68 -15.29
C ASP A 71 -4.76 6.67 -16.41
N GLU A 72 -5.87 6.83 -17.14
CA GLU A 72 -5.96 6.24 -18.49
C GLU A 72 -4.91 6.85 -19.44
N THR A 73 -4.40 8.04 -19.11
CA THR A 73 -3.35 8.77 -19.84
C THR A 73 -2.05 8.97 -19.05
N GLY A 74 -1.96 8.51 -17.79
CA GLY A 74 -0.75 8.68 -16.97
C GLY A 74 0.34 7.68 -17.34
N GLU A 75 1.61 8.10 -17.23
CA GLU A 75 2.72 7.24 -17.58
C GLU A 75 2.84 6.05 -16.61
N LEU A 76 3.20 4.87 -17.13
CA LEU A 76 3.41 3.63 -16.35
C LEU A 76 4.54 3.76 -15.29
N SER A 77 5.27 4.88 -15.28
CA SER A 77 6.25 5.28 -14.29
C SER A 77 5.63 5.70 -12.94
N ASP A 78 4.42 6.27 -12.91
CA ASP A 78 3.76 6.81 -11.70
C ASP A 78 3.14 5.75 -10.76
N TRP A 79 3.48 4.48 -11.01
CA TRP A 79 2.71 3.30 -10.64
C TRP A 79 3.53 2.32 -9.81
N PRO A 80 2.95 1.59 -8.83
CA PRO A 80 1.54 1.59 -8.45
C PRO A 80 1.22 2.61 -7.35
N ALA A 81 -0.04 3.06 -7.27
CA ALA A 81 -0.50 3.95 -6.20
C ALA A 81 -0.82 3.17 -4.91
N LEU A 82 -0.65 3.80 -3.75
CA LEU A 82 -1.08 3.26 -2.45
C LEU A 82 -2.38 3.97 -2.02
N TYR A 83 -3.45 3.19 -1.88
CA TYR A 83 -4.74 3.66 -1.36
C TYR A 83 -4.86 3.42 0.14
N LEU A 84 -5.30 4.44 0.89
CA LEU A 84 -5.54 4.36 2.33
C LEU A 84 -6.66 5.31 2.79
N SER A 85 -7.07 5.24 4.06
CA SER A 85 -8.06 6.15 4.64
C SER A 85 -7.62 6.69 6.00
N LEU A 86 -7.86 7.97 6.24
CA LEU A 86 -7.57 8.67 7.49
C LEU A 86 -8.84 9.38 7.98
N GLY A 87 -9.41 8.94 9.10
CA GLY A 87 -10.61 9.57 9.67
C GLY A 87 -11.81 9.52 8.73
N GLY A 88 -11.95 8.44 7.96
CA GLY A 88 -12.98 8.23 6.95
C GLY A 88 -12.70 8.89 5.58
N LYS A 89 -11.66 9.71 5.44
CA LYS A 89 -11.29 10.32 4.15
C LYS A 89 -10.34 9.41 3.36
N PRO A 90 -10.71 8.96 2.14
CA PRO A 90 -9.81 8.20 1.27
C PRO A 90 -8.69 9.10 0.74
N LEU A 91 -7.49 8.53 0.61
CA LEU A 91 -6.30 9.15 0.04
C LEU A 91 -5.62 8.17 -0.93
N ALA A 92 -5.12 8.70 -2.05
CA ALA A 92 -4.27 7.99 -3.00
C ALA A 92 -2.89 8.65 -2.99
N LEU A 93 -1.86 7.88 -2.63
CA LEU A 93 -0.48 8.37 -2.60
C LEU A 93 0.24 7.87 -3.87
N ARG A 94 0.99 8.75 -4.52
CA ARG A 94 1.78 8.43 -5.72
C ARG A 94 3.14 7.85 -5.37
N ARG A 95 3.62 6.86 -6.14
CA ARG A 95 4.91 6.22 -5.89
C ARG A 95 6.04 7.17 -6.28
N GLN A 96 7.13 7.12 -5.52
CA GLN A 96 8.40 7.71 -5.91
C GLN A 96 9.22 6.70 -6.71
N GLY A 97 9.54 7.05 -7.96
CA GLY A 97 10.30 6.20 -8.89
C GLY A 97 9.44 5.28 -9.75
N ALA A 98 10.01 4.83 -10.87
CA ALA A 98 9.34 4.09 -11.94
C ALA A 98 9.63 2.58 -11.91
N GLY A 99 9.09 1.84 -12.89
CA GLY A 99 9.41 0.44 -13.19
C GLY A 99 8.48 -0.61 -12.57
N ASP A 100 8.31 -1.74 -13.27
CA ASP A 100 7.52 -2.88 -12.78
C ASP A 100 8.23 -3.61 -11.63
N VAL A 101 7.64 -3.50 -10.44
CA VAL A 101 8.14 -4.11 -9.20
C VAL A 101 8.10 -5.63 -9.25
N GLU A 102 7.07 -6.23 -9.88
CA GLU A 102 6.95 -7.68 -9.96
C GLU A 102 8.03 -8.25 -10.87
N SER A 103 8.09 -7.78 -12.12
CA SER A 103 9.11 -8.22 -13.08
C SER A 103 10.54 -7.95 -12.59
N GLN A 104 10.78 -6.88 -11.85
CA GLN A 104 12.10 -6.61 -11.27
C GLN A 104 12.42 -7.59 -10.13
N THR A 105 11.55 -7.71 -9.12
CA THR A 105 11.84 -8.53 -7.94
C THR A 105 11.92 -10.03 -8.27
N LEU A 106 11.12 -10.50 -9.24
CA LEU A 106 11.21 -11.87 -9.76
C LEU A 106 12.53 -12.12 -10.50
N ARG A 107 13.01 -11.17 -11.32
CA ARG A 107 14.24 -11.27 -12.11
C ARG A 107 15.50 -11.20 -11.24
N ASP A 108 15.54 -10.24 -10.31
CA ASP A 108 16.71 -9.97 -9.48
C ASP A 108 16.79 -10.91 -8.26
N HIS A 109 15.73 -11.71 -8.03
CA HIS A 109 15.51 -12.57 -6.85
C HIS A 109 15.70 -11.82 -5.52
N ARG A 110 15.30 -10.55 -5.49
CA ARG A 110 15.49 -9.60 -4.37
C ARG A 110 14.17 -8.91 -4.04
N GLY A 111 14.07 -8.44 -2.81
CA GLY A 111 12.98 -7.57 -2.41
C GLY A 111 13.12 -6.15 -2.96
N ALA A 112 12.05 -5.36 -2.83
CA ALA A 112 11.99 -3.97 -3.25
C ALA A 112 11.73 -3.03 -2.06
N LEU A 113 12.13 -1.77 -2.25
CA LEU A 113 11.78 -0.67 -1.36
C LEU A 113 10.90 0.32 -2.13
N LEU A 114 9.61 0.35 -1.81
CA LEU A 114 8.65 1.28 -2.39
C LEU A 114 8.39 2.43 -1.42
N ARG A 115 8.14 3.62 -1.96
CA ARG A 115 7.88 4.85 -1.22
C ARG A 115 6.76 5.62 -1.89
N TRP A 116 5.89 6.23 -1.08
CA TRP A 116 4.85 7.12 -1.58
C TRP A 116 4.77 8.37 -0.71
N THR A 117 4.34 9.48 -1.30
CA THR A 117 4.16 10.76 -0.60
C THR A 117 2.95 11.50 -1.13
N LEU A 118 2.19 12.12 -0.22
CA LEU A 118 1.17 13.12 -0.52
C LEU A 118 1.49 14.41 0.28
N PRO A 119 2.36 15.29 -0.24
CA PRO A 119 2.91 16.43 0.51
C PRO A 119 1.83 17.39 1.05
N ALA A 120 0.77 17.63 0.27
CA ALA A 120 -0.34 18.49 0.66
C ALA A 120 -1.04 18.04 1.95
N GLU A 121 -1.10 16.73 2.20
CA GLU A 121 -1.69 16.13 3.40
C GLU A 121 -0.66 15.83 4.50
N ARG A 122 0.63 16.07 4.23
CA ARG A 122 1.79 15.67 5.04
C ARG A 122 1.78 14.17 5.40
N VAL A 123 1.49 13.34 4.41
CA VAL A 123 1.47 11.88 4.53
C VAL A 123 2.60 11.27 3.70
N SER A 124 3.31 10.30 4.26
CA SER A 124 4.24 9.44 3.51
C SER A 124 4.09 7.98 3.88
N ALA A 125 4.51 7.09 2.98
CA ALA A 125 4.47 5.66 3.15
C ALA A 125 5.76 5.01 2.63
N ARG A 126 6.15 3.90 3.26
CA ARG A 126 7.28 3.06 2.89
C ARG A 126 6.85 1.60 2.97
N LEU A 127 7.07 0.83 1.92
CA LEU A 127 6.87 -0.62 1.92
C LEU A 127 8.21 -1.28 1.60
N GLN A 128 8.74 -2.04 2.57
CA GLN A 128 9.95 -2.82 2.41
C GLN A 128 9.57 -4.29 2.22
N LEU A 129 9.82 -4.82 1.04
CA LEU A 129 9.54 -6.20 0.66
C LEU A 129 10.80 -7.07 0.79
N GLN A 130 10.60 -8.34 1.11
CA GLN A 130 11.58 -9.41 0.98
C GLN A 130 11.54 -9.97 -0.44
N ALA A 131 12.39 -10.96 -0.76
CA ALA A 131 12.35 -11.61 -2.07
C ALA A 131 10.98 -12.32 -2.32
N PRO A 132 10.43 -12.25 -3.54
CA PRO A 132 9.16 -12.86 -3.88
C PRO A 132 9.19 -14.39 -3.87
N ARG A 133 8.00 -14.98 -3.77
CA ARG A 133 7.70 -16.36 -4.15
C ARG A 133 6.65 -16.33 -5.26
N LEU A 134 6.94 -16.94 -6.39
CA LEU A 134 5.97 -17.12 -7.47
C LEU A 134 5.27 -18.48 -7.33
N TYR A 135 3.98 -18.49 -7.61
CA TYR A 135 3.15 -19.68 -7.74
C TYR A 135 2.44 -19.64 -9.11
N VAL A 136 2.24 -20.81 -9.71
CA VAL A 136 1.35 -21.02 -10.86
C VAL A 136 0.12 -21.81 -10.41
N GLU A 137 -1.02 -21.51 -11.01
CA GLU A 137 -2.23 -22.29 -10.86
C GLU A 137 -2.14 -23.56 -11.73
N THR A 138 -2.51 -24.69 -11.14
CA THR A 138 -2.57 -25.99 -11.80
C THR A 138 -3.92 -26.64 -11.50
N GLY A 139 -4.27 -27.72 -12.19
CA GLY A 139 -5.50 -28.47 -11.89
C GLY A 139 -5.58 -29.03 -10.46
N GLU A 140 -4.45 -29.10 -9.74
CA GLU A 140 -4.35 -29.53 -8.33
C GLU A 140 -4.27 -28.34 -7.35
N GLY A 141 -4.32 -27.11 -7.85
CA GLY A 141 -4.17 -25.87 -7.07
C GLY A 141 -2.84 -25.14 -7.31
N TRP A 142 -2.46 -24.28 -6.37
CA TRP A 142 -1.31 -23.37 -6.51
C TRP A 142 0.02 -24.05 -6.20
N ARG A 143 0.92 -24.13 -7.19
CA ARG A 143 2.24 -24.74 -7.08
C ARG A 143 3.35 -23.69 -7.10
N ALA A 144 4.27 -23.76 -6.13
CA ALA A 144 5.43 -22.88 -6.08
C ALA A 144 6.39 -23.12 -7.26
N VAL A 145 6.87 -22.05 -7.87
CA VAL A 145 7.83 -22.05 -8.99
C VAL A 145 9.24 -21.82 -8.45
N ALA A 146 10.23 -22.51 -9.00
CA ALA A 146 11.63 -22.27 -8.64
C ALA A 146 12.08 -20.87 -9.11
N PRO A 147 12.91 -20.13 -8.36
CA PRO A 147 13.32 -18.77 -8.76
C PRO A 147 13.89 -18.68 -10.18
N ALA A 148 14.71 -19.65 -10.58
CA ALA A 148 15.31 -19.72 -11.93
C ALA A 148 14.29 -19.89 -13.07
N GLU A 149 13.07 -20.34 -12.78
CA GLU A 149 11.98 -20.57 -13.74
C GLU A 149 10.95 -19.45 -13.71
N ALA A 150 10.99 -18.57 -12.69
CA ALA A 150 9.92 -17.62 -12.40
C ALA A 150 9.62 -16.66 -13.55
N ALA A 151 10.64 -16.15 -14.23
CA ALA A 151 10.47 -15.27 -15.38
C ALA A 151 9.81 -15.97 -16.59
N ARG A 152 10.00 -17.29 -16.75
CA ARG A 152 9.36 -18.09 -17.80
C ARG A 152 7.91 -18.43 -17.42
N ALA A 153 7.69 -18.90 -16.20
CA ALA A 153 6.35 -19.22 -15.70
C ALA A 153 5.42 -18.00 -15.74
N ARG A 154 5.96 -16.79 -15.52
CA ARG A 154 5.20 -15.54 -15.60
C ARG A 154 4.78 -15.13 -17.03
N GLN A 155 5.36 -15.77 -18.05
CA GLN A 155 5.02 -15.64 -19.47
C GLN A 155 4.20 -16.83 -20.00
N GLY A 156 3.81 -17.77 -19.12
CA GLY A 156 2.92 -18.88 -19.46
C GLY A 156 1.46 -18.42 -19.62
N GLU A 157 0.62 -19.37 -20.04
CA GLU A 157 -0.84 -19.18 -20.13
C GLU A 157 -1.54 -19.55 -18.81
N GLU A 158 -0.80 -19.96 -17.78
CA GLU A 158 -1.31 -20.28 -16.45
C GLU A 158 -1.49 -19.02 -15.58
N SER A 159 -2.56 -18.98 -14.77
CA SER A 159 -2.69 -17.96 -13.73
C SER A 159 -1.46 -17.96 -12.82
N THR A 160 -0.94 -16.78 -12.48
CA THR A 160 0.22 -16.62 -11.60
C THR A 160 -0.13 -15.85 -10.34
N ARG A 161 0.56 -16.17 -9.25
CA ARG A 161 0.43 -15.47 -7.97
C ARG A 161 1.81 -15.22 -7.39
N THR A 162 2.18 -13.95 -7.23
CA THR A 162 3.44 -13.56 -6.60
C THR A 162 3.18 -13.06 -5.20
N VAL A 163 3.91 -13.62 -4.23
CA VAL A 163 3.77 -13.29 -2.80
C VAL A 163 5.08 -12.71 -2.27
N TRP A 164 5.02 -11.53 -1.67
CA TRP A 164 6.11 -10.93 -0.90
C TRP A 164 5.71 -10.86 0.58
N LYS A 165 6.63 -11.16 1.49
CA LYS A 165 6.52 -10.73 2.89
C LYS A 165 7.28 -9.43 3.07
N GLY A 166 6.81 -8.56 3.95
CA GLY A 166 7.39 -7.22 4.08
C GLY A 166 6.85 -6.45 5.26
N ARG A 167 7.08 -5.14 5.23
CA ARG A 167 6.73 -4.19 6.29
C ARG A 167 6.27 -2.87 5.70
N LEU A 168 5.07 -2.45 6.07
CA LEU A 168 4.46 -1.18 5.69
C LEU A 168 4.59 -0.20 6.85
N SER A 169 5.33 0.89 6.64
CA SER A 169 5.47 2.01 7.56
C SER A 169 4.80 3.25 6.97
N LEU A 170 4.05 3.99 7.78
CA LEU A 170 3.37 5.24 7.40
C LEU A 170 3.82 6.37 8.33
N ASP A 171 4.06 7.56 7.78
CA ASP A 171 4.13 8.81 8.55
C ASP A 171 2.88 9.63 8.25
N LEU A 172 2.06 9.81 9.28
CA LEU A 172 0.78 10.49 9.23
C LEU A 172 0.87 11.82 9.98
N ARG A 173 1.41 12.86 9.32
CA ARG A 173 1.59 14.21 9.86
C ARG A 173 2.50 14.25 11.10
N GLY A 174 3.61 13.50 11.09
CA GLY A 174 4.55 13.37 12.20
C GLY A 174 4.22 12.21 13.15
N ARG A 175 3.50 11.19 12.66
CA ARG A 175 3.10 10.01 13.45
C ARG A 175 3.41 8.73 12.72
N ALA A 176 4.34 7.95 13.27
CA ALA A 176 4.68 6.65 12.76
C ALA A 176 3.59 5.62 13.07
N TRP A 177 3.18 4.87 12.05
CA TRP A 177 2.46 3.61 12.15
C TRP A 177 3.21 2.55 11.36
N GLU A 178 3.30 1.32 11.85
CA GLU A 178 4.03 0.25 11.18
C GLU A 178 3.37 -1.12 11.41
N ARG A 179 3.32 -1.94 10.36
CA ARG A 179 2.94 -3.37 10.45
C ARG A 179 3.78 -4.22 9.51
N ASP A 180 4.05 -5.45 9.94
CA ASP A 180 4.46 -6.51 9.03
C ASP A 180 3.25 -6.90 8.15
N VAL A 181 3.51 -7.14 6.87
CA VAL A 181 2.49 -7.38 5.85
C VAL A 181 2.89 -8.49 4.90
N GLU A 182 1.89 -9.16 4.34
CA GLU A 182 2.01 -9.98 3.14
C GLU A 182 1.40 -9.22 1.95
N VAL A 183 2.06 -9.27 0.81
CA VAL A 183 1.62 -8.63 -0.43
C VAL A 183 1.42 -9.72 -1.47
N VAL A 184 0.24 -9.75 -2.08
CA VAL A 184 -0.18 -10.81 -3.01
C VAL A 184 -0.61 -10.17 -4.33
N SER A 185 0.21 -10.32 -5.37
CA SER A 185 -0.16 -10.06 -6.77
C SER A 185 -0.80 -11.32 -7.32
N THR A 186 -1.94 -11.22 -7.99
CA THR A 186 -2.52 -12.32 -8.78
C THR A 186 -2.76 -11.87 -10.21
N CYS A 187 -2.39 -12.71 -11.16
CA CYS A 187 -2.60 -12.57 -12.59
C CYS A 187 -3.44 -13.74 -13.09
N GLY A 188 -4.52 -13.45 -13.82
CA GLY A 188 -5.21 -14.47 -14.60
C GLY A 188 -4.41 -14.87 -15.86
N PRO A 189 -4.89 -15.88 -16.59
CA PRO A 189 -4.35 -16.30 -17.87
C PRO A 189 -4.54 -15.21 -18.93
#